data_AF-A0AAU1P2S1-F1
#
_entry.id   AF-A0AAU1P2S1-F1
#
_cell.length_a   1.000
_cell.length_b   1.000
_cell.length_c   1.000
_cell.angle_alpha   90.00
_cell.angle_beta   90.00
_cell.angle_gamma   90.00
#
_symmetry.space_group_name_H-M   'P 1'
#
loop_
_entity.id
_entity.type
_entity.pdbx_description
1 polymer ?
#
loop_
_entity_poly.entity_id
_entity_poly.type
_entity_poly.pdbx_seq_one_letter_code
_entity_poly.pdbx_strand_id
1 'polypeptide(L)'
;MHRICLTLPTNRACAATISAMRAEARYAAAHFDVEVHLLILDSSDERDFAEHAEVAGEATGTPQMVVHHLDEAAQRSLLRHLISLADVAKPDLLLDLMLPSGVSYGACTNRAFLIAAALGCDSLHRRDSDSTYQALDGEPVFPVHHELMSLGKRALDAVDGVSETRLDPAHAQRTVSLVGASFVGELSVDVGEIQQLDPAVYHDVVSLWAPRAWSDEARRQLVAEAFTGAGTDLFTHDHSTVGLVDPMRVDMCNISFHRDVYESVPLPPATDTIGSDYFLMHLVHDAGLPGVLHNRHIVNFYTGERRTDAGFMAYQLRLVKFFLSMLYFNSVYERMAEAGDSLLDDRLRPRADTVAELVRESCWLDREENEERLRSLDRSYRQLGGRYVEFADELAARGDRLLNEVQQDMEDFALLIQAWGPLIRVSREAGIHEH
;
A
#
# COMPACT_ATOMS: atom_id res chain seq x y z
N MET A 1 -22.72 0.86 -16.00
CA MET A 1 -21.50 1.66 -15.83
C MET A 1 -20.93 1.35 -14.45
N HIS A 2 -19.74 0.73 -14.42
CA HIS A 2 -19.02 0.45 -13.19
C HIS A 2 -18.40 1.73 -12.66
N ARG A 3 -18.38 1.93 -11.34
CA ARG A 3 -17.69 3.06 -10.72
C ARG A 3 -16.33 2.61 -10.24
N ILE A 4 -15.29 3.39 -10.52
CA ILE A 4 -13.93 3.11 -10.03
C ILE A 4 -13.40 4.32 -9.28
N CYS A 5 -12.59 4.07 -8.26
CA CYS A 5 -11.86 5.13 -7.55
C CYS A 5 -10.40 5.08 -7.96
N LEU A 6 -9.92 6.11 -8.68
CA LEU A 6 -8.49 6.31 -8.93
C LEU A 6 -7.98 7.29 -7.87
N THR A 7 -7.12 6.84 -6.95
CA THR A 7 -6.76 7.60 -5.75
C THR A 7 -5.29 8.01 -5.70
N LEU A 8 -5.07 9.23 -5.22
CA LEU A 8 -3.78 9.86 -4.95
C LEU A 8 -3.75 10.42 -3.52
N PRO A 9 -3.16 9.71 -2.55
CA PRO A 9 -2.78 10.32 -1.29
C PRO A 9 -1.52 11.19 -1.47
N THR A 10 -1.52 12.39 -0.91
CA THR A 10 -0.33 13.26 -0.89
C THR A 10 -0.22 14.10 0.38
N ASN A 11 1.01 14.46 0.73
CA ASN A 11 1.36 15.37 1.82
C ASN A 11 2.44 16.38 1.37
N ARG A 12 2.60 16.55 0.05
CA ARG A 12 3.68 17.31 -0.58
C ARG A 12 3.28 17.79 -1.97
N ALA A 13 4.00 18.79 -2.50
CA ALA A 13 3.88 19.24 -3.88
C ALA A 13 3.92 18.08 -4.91
N CYS A 14 2.88 17.97 -5.72
CA CYS A 14 2.72 16.92 -6.74
C CYS A 14 1.77 17.31 -7.89
N ALA A 15 1.65 18.61 -8.21
CA ALA A 15 0.75 19.13 -9.26
C ALA A 15 0.93 18.42 -10.63
N ALA A 16 2.18 18.07 -10.98
CA ALA A 16 2.48 17.30 -12.19
C ALA A 16 1.88 15.88 -12.15
N THR A 17 1.94 15.21 -11.01
CA THR A 17 1.33 13.88 -10.81
C THR A 17 -0.19 13.96 -10.87
N ILE A 18 -0.80 15.01 -10.30
CA ILE A 18 -2.25 15.26 -10.41
C ILE A 18 -2.64 15.40 -11.89
N SER A 19 -1.90 16.20 -12.68
CA SER A 19 -2.11 16.34 -14.12
C SER A 19 -2.02 14.99 -14.86
N ALA A 20 -1.02 14.18 -14.52
CA ALA A 20 -0.82 12.86 -15.11
C ALA A 20 -1.97 11.89 -14.77
N MET A 21 -2.45 11.89 -13.53
CA MET A 21 -3.59 11.07 -13.12
C MET A 21 -4.91 11.52 -13.72
N ARG A 22 -5.11 12.83 -13.96
CA ARG A 22 -6.22 13.32 -14.76
C ARG A 22 -6.16 12.78 -16.19
N ALA A 23 -4.97 12.60 -16.76
CA ALA A 23 -4.82 11.98 -18.07
C ALA A 23 -5.17 10.48 -18.04
N GLU A 24 -4.74 9.75 -17.01
CA GLU A 24 -5.11 8.34 -16.79
C GLU A 24 -6.64 8.19 -16.61
N ALA A 25 -7.27 9.05 -15.82
CA ALA A 25 -8.72 9.04 -15.60
C ALA A 25 -9.50 9.29 -16.91
N ARG A 26 -9.07 10.27 -17.72
CA ARG A 26 -9.65 10.51 -19.05
C ARG A 26 -9.47 9.32 -19.98
N TYR A 27 -8.29 8.69 -19.95
CA TYR A 27 -8.03 7.48 -20.71
C TYR A 27 -9.00 6.35 -20.32
N ALA A 28 -9.17 6.10 -19.02
CA ALA A 28 -10.09 5.09 -18.51
C ALA A 28 -11.54 5.37 -18.97
N ALA A 29 -12.04 6.59 -18.77
CA ALA A 29 -13.39 6.99 -19.17
C ALA A 29 -13.63 6.91 -20.69
N ALA A 30 -12.59 7.11 -21.51
CA ALA A 30 -12.71 7.07 -22.97
C ALA A 30 -12.64 5.64 -23.55
N HIS A 31 -11.97 4.71 -22.87
CA HIS A 31 -11.69 3.37 -23.39
C HIS A 31 -12.50 2.26 -22.72
N PHE A 32 -13.11 2.53 -21.56
CA PHE A 32 -13.87 1.57 -20.77
C PHE A 32 -15.24 2.13 -20.38
N ASP A 33 -16.24 1.26 -20.18
CA ASP A 33 -17.59 1.64 -19.73
C ASP A 33 -17.63 1.89 -18.21
N VAL A 34 -16.89 2.91 -17.77
CA VAL A 34 -16.69 3.24 -16.36
C VAL A 34 -16.94 4.72 -16.05
N GLU A 35 -17.41 4.97 -14.84
CA GLU A 35 -17.38 6.27 -14.18
C GLU A 35 -16.13 6.32 -13.31
N VAL A 36 -15.26 7.30 -13.56
CA VAL A 36 -13.99 7.45 -12.85
C VAL A 36 -14.12 8.53 -11.79
N HIS A 37 -13.97 8.14 -10.53
CA HIS A 37 -13.80 9.06 -9.41
C HIS A 37 -12.31 9.23 -9.13
N LEU A 38 -11.73 10.34 -9.57
CA LEU A 38 -10.36 10.72 -9.22
C LEU A 38 -10.37 11.32 -7.80
N LEU A 39 -9.83 10.61 -6.83
CA LEU A 39 -9.82 10.98 -5.41
C LEU A 39 -8.41 11.42 -4.97
N ILE A 40 -8.26 12.70 -4.64
CA ILE A 40 -7.03 13.29 -4.13
C ILE A 40 -7.22 13.56 -2.64
N LEU A 41 -6.46 12.84 -1.80
CA LEU A 41 -6.42 13.04 -0.35
C LEU A 41 -5.19 13.88 -0.02
N ASP A 42 -5.41 15.16 0.26
CA ASP A 42 -4.35 16.14 0.35
C ASP A 42 -4.14 16.61 1.79
N SER A 43 -2.95 16.32 2.31
CA SER A 43 -2.45 16.76 3.61
C SER A 43 -1.20 17.63 3.47
N SER A 44 -0.99 18.26 2.30
CA SER A 44 0.12 19.21 2.10
C SER A 44 -0.12 20.54 2.82
N ASP A 45 0.89 21.41 2.80
CA ASP A 45 0.71 22.78 3.28
C ASP A 45 -0.24 23.60 2.39
N GLU A 46 -0.65 24.77 2.88
CA GLU A 46 -1.61 25.66 2.21
C GLU A 46 -1.17 26.07 0.80
N ARG A 47 0.13 26.23 0.57
CA ARG A 47 0.66 26.66 -0.72
C ARG A 47 0.54 25.51 -1.73
N ASP A 48 1.04 24.34 -1.36
CA ASP A 48 0.98 23.15 -2.22
C ASP A 48 -0.48 22.76 -2.49
N PHE A 49 -1.34 22.86 -1.47
CA PHE A 49 -2.78 22.57 -1.59
C PHE A 49 -3.47 23.49 -2.62
N ALA A 50 -3.16 24.79 -2.59
CA ALA A 50 -3.72 25.74 -3.53
C ALA A 50 -3.30 25.43 -4.98
N GLU A 51 -2.02 25.07 -5.20
CA GLU A 51 -1.52 24.64 -6.52
C GLU A 51 -2.20 23.34 -6.98
N HIS A 52 -2.38 22.38 -6.08
CA HIS A 52 -3.11 21.15 -6.38
C HIS A 52 -4.58 21.43 -6.75
N ALA A 53 -5.24 22.34 -6.05
CA ALA A 53 -6.63 22.71 -6.29
C ALA A 53 -6.82 23.36 -7.68
N GLU A 54 -5.87 24.17 -8.13
CA GLU A 54 -5.90 24.75 -9.48
C GLU A 54 -5.91 23.66 -10.56
N VAL A 55 -5.00 22.68 -10.46
CA VAL A 55 -4.90 21.56 -11.43
C VAL A 55 -6.10 20.60 -11.29
N ALA A 56 -6.53 20.30 -10.06
CA ALA A 56 -7.67 19.44 -9.81
C ALA A 56 -8.99 20.04 -10.33
N GLY A 57 -9.12 21.37 -10.27
CA GLY A 57 -10.30 22.14 -10.70
C GLY A 57 -10.41 22.36 -12.21
N GLU A 58 -9.41 21.98 -13.00
CA GLU A 58 -9.49 22.08 -14.46
C GLU A 58 -10.69 21.30 -15.03
N ALA A 59 -11.22 21.75 -16.17
CA ALA A 59 -12.30 21.04 -16.85
C ALA A 59 -11.88 19.60 -17.19
N THR A 60 -12.69 18.62 -16.80
CA THR A 60 -12.40 17.20 -17.01
C THR A 60 -12.44 16.80 -18.49
N GLY A 61 -13.22 17.54 -19.30
CA GLY A 61 -13.42 17.27 -20.71
C GLY A 61 -14.30 16.03 -21.00
N THR A 62 -14.82 15.37 -19.95
CA THR A 62 -15.74 14.23 -20.06
C THR A 62 -16.69 14.17 -18.86
N PRO A 63 -17.99 13.87 -19.04
CA PRO A 63 -18.94 13.71 -17.94
C PRO A 63 -18.71 12.44 -17.11
N GLN A 64 -17.94 11.48 -17.61
CA GLN A 64 -17.67 10.20 -16.94
C GLN A 64 -16.52 10.27 -15.93
N MET A 65 -15.96 11.47 -15.70
CA MET A 65 -14.89 11.72 -14.74
C MET A 65 -15.34 12.75 -13.72
N VAL A 66 -15.25 12.39 -12.44
CA VAL A 66 -15.53 13.28 -11.30
C VAL A 66 -14.27 13.38 -10.45
N VAL A 67 -13.87 14.60 -10.09
CA VAL A 67 -12.66 14.85 -9.28
C VAL A 67 -13.08 15.26 -7.88
N HIS A 68 -12.52 14.57 -6.88
CA HIS A 68 -12.70 14.82 -5.46
C HIS A 68 -11.35 15.23 -4.89
N HIS A 69 -11.19 16.49 -4.50
CA HIS A 69 -9.97 16.98 -3.84
C HIS A 69 -10.32 17.39 -2.42
N LEU A 70 -9.82 16.63 -1.46
CA LEU A 70 -10.17 16.78 -0.06
C LEU A 70 -8.96 17.19 0.76
N ASP A 71 -9.05 18.34 1.43
CA ASP A 71 -8.10 18.72 2.46
C ASP A 71 -8.25 17.84 3.72
N GLU A 72 -7.33 17.98 4.68
CA GLU A 72 -7.40 17.21 5.92
C GLU A 72 -8.67 17.51 6.73
N ALA A 73 -9.18 18.74 6.69
CA ALA A 73 -10.37 19.14 7.45
C ALA A 73 -11.64 18.43 6.95
N ALA A 74 -11.82 18.37 5.63
CA ALA A 74 -12.90 17.63 4.97
C ALA A 74 -12.80 16.14 5.26
N GLN A 75 -11.58 15.57 5.15
CA GLN A 75 -11.33 14.17 5.50
C GLN A 75 -11.70 13.87 6.96
N ARG A 76 -11.28 14.73 7.90
CA ARG A 76 -11.62 14.59 9.33
C ARG A 76 -13.12 14.69 9.60
N SER A 77 -13.80 15.62 8.92
CA SER A 77 -15.25 15.80 9.05
C SER A 77 -16.00 14.54 8.60
N LEU A 78 -15.64 14.01 7.44
CA LEU A 78 -16.21 12.77 6.91
C LEU A 78 -15.97 11.59 7.85
N LEU A 79 -14.73 11.39 8.30
CA LEU A 79 -14.39 10.28 9.20
C LEU A 79 -15.18 10.36 10.52
N ARG A 80 -15.28 11.54 11.13
CA ARG A 80 -16.09 11.73 12.35
C ARG A 80 -17.55 11.38 12.12
N HIS A 81 -18.11 11.78 10.97
CA HIS A 81 -19.48 11.45 10.61
C HIS A 81 -19.67 9.94 10.48
N LEU A 82 -18.80 9.26 9.71
CA LEU A 82 -18.87 7.81 9.51
C LEU A 82 -18.68 7.03 10.82
N ILE A 83 -17.67 7.38 11.62
CA ILE A 83 -17.43 6.75 12.93
C ILE A 83 -18.64 6.92 13.85
N SER A 84 -19.24 8.12 13.87
CA SER A 84 -20.44 8.39 14.68
C SER A 84 -21.64 7.56 14.22
N LEU A 85 -21.82 7.33 12.91
CA LEU A 85 -22.91 6.50 12.38
C LEU A 85 -22.66 5.01 12.62
N ALA A 86 -21.41 4.57 12.57
CA ALA A 86 -21.04 3.16 12.73
C ALA A 86 -21.22 2.65 14.17
N ASP A 87 -21.31 3.55 15.15
CA ASP A 87 -21.44 3.24 16.59
C ASP A 87 -20.36 2.24 17.05
N VAL A 88 -19.13 2.50 16.61
CA VAL A 88 -17.96 1.66 16.88
C VAL A 88 -17.35 1.94 18.24
N ALA A 89 -16.73 0.91 18.83
CA ALA A 89 -15.98 1.07 20.08
C ALA A 89 -14.76 1.98 19.89
N LYS A 90 -14.43 2.79 20.91
CA LYS A 90 -13.28 3.72 20.91
C LYS A 90 -13.25 4.66 19.68
N PRO A 91 -14.29 5.47 19.45
CA PRO A 91 -14.42 6.30 18.25
C PRO A 91 -13.26 7.28 18.06
N ASP A 92 -12.77 7.89 19.14
CA ASP A 92 -11.63 8.83 19.08
C ASP A 92 -10.34 8.12 18.64
N LEU A 93 -10.07 6.91 19.16
CA LEU A 93 -8.91 6.13 18.73
C LEU A 93 -9.03 5.72 17.26
N LEU A 94 -10.21 5.29 16.79
CA LEU A 94 -10.39 4.94 15.38
C LEU A 94 -10.18 6.14 14.44
N LEU A 95 -10.57 7.34 14.87
CA LEU A 95 -10.26 8.57 14.15
C LEU A 95 -8.74 8.79 14.09
N ASP A 96 -8.05 8.65 15.22
CA ASP A 96 -6.59 8.83 15.30
C ASP A 96 -5.83 7.79 14.49
N LEU A 97 -6.34 6.55 14.38
CA LEU A 97 -5.74 5.50 13.55
C LEU A 97 -5.92 5.75 12.04
N MET A 98 -7.00 6.39 11.62
CA MET A 98 -7.26 6.69 10.20
C MET A 98 -6.75 8.08 9.77
N LEU A 99 -6.53 8.98 10.72
CA LEU A 99 -6.02 10.33 10.48
C LEU A 99 -5.00 10.73 11.56
N PRO A 100 -3.88 9.99 11.66
CA PRO A 100 -2.82 10.30 12.63
C PRO A 100 -2.11 11.60 12.27
N SER A 101 -1.48 12.24 13.25
CA SER A 101 -0.61 13.41 13.00
C SER A 101 0.70 13.05 12.29
N GLY A 102 1.12 11.77 12.36
CA GLY A 102 2.31 11.25 11.69
C GLY A 102 2.00 10.66 10.31
N VAL A 103 3.05 10.33 9.56
CA VAL A 103 2.89 9.67 8.25
C VAL A 103 2.46 8.22 8.44
N SER A 104 1.37 7.82 7.80
CA SER A 104 0.91 6.43 7.76
C SER A 104 0.34 6.10 6.38
N TYR A 105 1.01 5.18 5.69
CA TYR A 105 0.61 4.71 4.36
C TYR A 105 -0.67 3.87 4.40
N GLY A 106 -0.87 3.09 5.47
CA GLY A 106 -2.11 2.34 5.66
C GLY A 106 -3.29 3.26 6.00
N ALA A 107 -3.10 4.26 6.88
CA ALA A 107 -4.17 5.17 7.26
C ALA A 107 -4.69 6.02 6.09
N CYS A 108 -3.82 6.53 5.21
CA CYS A 108 -4.29 7.24 4.01
C CYS A 108 -5.04 6.33 3.04
N THR A 109 -4.59 5.09 2.86
CA THR A 109 -5.27 4.12 1.99
C THR A 109 -6.62 3.68 2.58
N ASN A 110 -6.71 3.52 3.90
CA ASN A 110 -7.97 3.22 4.60
C ASN A 110 -9.01 4.34 4.42
N ARG A 111 -8.58 5.61 4.49
CA ARG A 111 -9.45 6.75 4.14
C ARG A 111 -9.97 6.62 2.71
N ALA A 112 -9.09 6.29 1.76
CA ALA A 112 -9.47 6.10 0.37
C ALA A 112 -10.47 4.93 0.19
N PHE A 113 -10.32 3.82 0.91
CA PHE A 113 -11.27 2.71 0.90
C PHE A 113 -12.66 3.11 1.39
N LEU A 114 -12.75 3.83 2.51
CA LEU A 114 -14.04 4.32 3.00
C LEU A 114 -14.70 5.25 1.99
N ILE A 115 -13.95 6.20 1.43
CA ILE A 115 -14.46 7.16 0.45
C ILE A 115 -14.88 6.45 -0.85
N ALA A 116 -14.11 5.49 -1.35
CA ALA A 116 -14.48 4.67 -2.50
C ALA A 116 -15.78 3.89 -2.24
N ALA A 117 -15.97 3.35 -1.03
CA ALA A 117 -17.22 2.71 -0.63
C ALA A 117 -18.41 3.69 -0.63
N ALA A 118 -18.22 4.92 -0.12
CA ALA A 118 -19.24 5.97 -0.16
C ALA A 118 -19.60 6.42 -1.59
N LEU A 119 -18.64 6.44 -2.49
CA LEU A 119 -18.86 6.72 -3.91
C LEU A 119 -19.56 5.56 -4.65
N GLY A 120 -19.63 4.38 -4.02
CA GLY A 120 -20.18 3.17 -4.62
C GLY A 120 -19.25 2.57 -5.67
N CYS A 121 -17.94 2.76 -5.53
CA CYS A 121 -16.95 2.18 -6.43
C CYS A 121 -16.87 0.65 -6.27
N ASP A 122 -16.62 -0.04 -7.38
CA ASP A 122 -16.39 -1.48 -7.45
C ASP A 122 -14.91 -1.84 -7.29
N SER A 123 -14.02 -0.86 -7.50
CA SER A 123 -12.58 -1.00 -7.37
C SER A 123 -11.92 0.30 -6.92
N LEU A 124 -10.77 0.15 -6.27
CA LEU A 124 -9.85 1.23 -5.94
C LEU A 124 -8.52 0.98 -6.65
N HIS A 125 -7.97 2.02 -7.27
CA HIS A 125 -6.72 2.04 -8.03
C HIS A 125 -5.81 3.09 -7.41
N ARG A 126 -4.66 2.71 -6.85
CA ARG A 126 -3.76 3.62 -6.13
C ARG A 126 -2.56 4.00 -6.98
N ARG A 127 -2.18 5.28 -6.91
CA ARG A 127 -0.89 5.82 -7.36
C ARG A 127 -0.27 6.62 -6.22
N ASP A 128 1.07 6.66 -6.19
CA ASP A 128 1.81 7.48 -5.23
C ASP A 128 2.28 8.80 -5.88
N SER A 129 2.43 9.84 -5.06
CA SER A 129 2.75 11.20 -5.53
C SER A 129 4.17 11.37 -6.07
N ASP A 130 5.07 10.44 -5.77
CA ASP A 130 6.47 10.38 -6.22
C ASP A 130 6.69 9.38 -7.37
N SER A 131 5.73 9.30 -8.30
CA SER A 131 5.81 8.46 -9.50
C SER A 131 5.40 9.17 -10.79
N THR A 132 5.92 8.70 -11.93
CA THR A 132 5.43 9.08 -13.27
C THR A 132 5.15 7.84 -14.12
N TYR A 133 4.50 8.01 -15.28
CA TYR A 133 4.28 6.91 -16.21
C TYR A 133 5.47 6.73 -17.14
N GLN A 134 5.77 5.48 -17.48
CA GLN A 134 6.57 5.20 -18.67
C GLN A 134 5.86 5.68 -19.94
N ALA A 135 6.60 5.88 -21.01
CA ALA A 135 6.07 6.29 -22.30
C ALA A 135 6.51 5.32 -23.41
N LEU A 136 5.62 5.08 -24.37
CA LEU A 136 5.91 4.37 -25.61
C LEU A 136 5.53 5.28 -26.77
N ASP A 137 6.46 5.49 -27.71
CA ASP A 137 6.27 6.39 -28.85
C ASP A 137 5.80 7.82 -28.48
N GLY A 138 6.20 8.30 -27.29
CA GLY A 138 5.86 9.62 -26.77
C GLY A 138 4.53 9.68 -26.02
N GLU A 139 3.77 8.59 -25.96
CA GLU A 139 2.50 8.51 -25.26
C GLU A 139 2.63 7.81 -23.90
N PRO A 140 1.98 8.30 -22.83
CA PRO A 140 1.99 7.65 -21.53
C PRO A 140 1.38 6.24 -21.56
N VAL A 141 2.01 5.32 -20.85
CA VAL A 141 1.57 3.94 -20.69
C VAL A 141 0.83 3.82 -19.37
N PHE A 142 -0.50 3.90 -19.41
CA PHE A 142 -1.33 3.92 -18.21
C PHE A 142 -1.58 2.50 -17.64
N PRO A 143 -1.29 2.24 -16.36
CA PRO A 143 -1.58 0.97 -15.71
C PRO A 143 -3.07 0.61 -15.68
N VAL A 144 -3.96 1.61 -15.55
CA VAL A 144 -5.43 1.42 -15.49
C VAL A 144 -5.99 0.58 -16.64
N HIS A 145 -5.29 0.53 -17.77
CA HIS A 145 -5.66 -0.31 -18.89
C HIS A 145 -5.77 -1.79 -18.50
N HIS A 146 -4.72 -2.38 -17.91
CA HIS A 146 -4.74 -3.79 -17.51
C HIS A 146 -5.63 -4.02 -16.28
N GLU A 147 -5.66 -3.04 -15.38
CA GLU A 147 -6.52 -3.06 -14.19
C GLU A 147 -8.00 -3.22 -14.60
N LEU A 148 -8.52 -2.38 -15.50
CA LEU A 148 -9.92 -2.44 -15.95
C LEU A 148 -10.22 -3.56 -16.94
N MET A 149 -9.20 -4.11 -17.61
CA MET A 149 -9.38 -5.28 -18.45
C MET A 149 -9.71 -6.56 -17.66
N SER A 150 -9.33 -6.66 -16.39
CA SER A 150 -9.36 -7.94 -15.66
C SER A 150 -10.01 -7.88 -14.29
N LEU A 151 -9.83 -6.79 -13.54
CA LEU A 151 -10.29 -6.70 -12.16
C LEU A 151 -11.81 -6.90 -12.06
N GLY A 152 -12.26 -7.69 -11.08
CA GLY A 152 -13.68 -7.99 -10.87
C GLY A 152 -14.26 -9.05 -11.81
N LYS A 153 -13.55 -9.49 -12.85
CA LYS A 153 -13.97 -10.63 -13.67
C LYS A 153 -13.73 -11.94 -12.94
N ARG A 154 -14.40 -13.03 -13.36
CA ARG A 154 -13.93 -14.37 -13.01
C ARG A 154 -12.57 -14.60 -13.65
N ALA A 155 -11.66 -15.26 -12.94
CA ALA A 155 -10.30 -15.49 -13.44
C ALA A 155 -10.27 -16.21 -14.79
N LEU A 156 -11.19 -17.16 -15.03
CA LEU A 156 -11.35 -17.82 -16.33
C LEU A 156 -11.69 -16.84 -17.45
N ASP A 157 -12.54 -15.84 -17.18
CA ASP A 157 -12.98 -14.84 -18.17
C ASP A 157 -11.89 -13.78 -18.44
N ALA A 158 -10.86 -13.71 -17.60
CA ALA A 158 -9.71 -12.82 -17.78
C ALA A 158 -8.61 -13.42 -18.67
N VAL A 159 -8.60 -14.75 -18.87
CA VAL A 159 -7.55 -15.47 -19.62
C VAL A 159 -7.38 -14.93 -21.05
N ASP A 160 -8.48 -14.65 -21.74
CA ASP A 160 -8.44 -14.16 -23.14
C ASP A 160 -7.92 -12.72 -23.25
N GLY A 161 -7.85 -11.98 -22.13
CA GLY A 161 -7.41 -10.59 -22.06
C GLY A 161 -5.96 -10.40 -21.62
N VAL A 162 -5.22 -11.48 -21.36
CA VAL A 162 -3.83 -11.43 -20.87
C VAL A 162 -2.87 -12.16 -21.80
N SER A 163 -1.57 -11.94 -21.62
CA SER A 163 -0.52 -12.55 -22.45
C SER A 163 -0.17 -13.98 -22.02
N GLU A 164 -0.24 -14.27 -20.73
CA GLU A 164 0.12 -15.54 -20.12
C GLU A 164 -0.90 -15.98 -19.07
N THR A 165 -1.10 -17.29 -18.91
CA THR A 165 -1.90 -17.86 -17.81
C THR A 165 -1.06 -18.81 -16.96
N ARG A 166 -1.08 -18.55 -15.65
CA ARG A 166 -0.61 -19.44 -14.59
C ARG A 166 -1.75 -19.77 -13.62
N LEU A 167 -2.99 -19.67 -14.12
CA LEU A 167 -4.20 -19.86 -13.34
C LEU A 167 -4.37 -21.34 -12.97
N ASP A 168 -4.40 -21.64 -11.67
CA ASP A 168 -4.84 -22.94 -11.18
C ASP A 168 -6.34 -23.14 -11.52
N PRO A 169 -6.74 -24.27 -12.15
CA PRO A 169 -8.14 -24.58 -12.40
C PRO A 169 -9.04 -24.49 -11.17
N ALA A 170 -8.53 -24.75 -9.96
CA ALA A 170 -9.27 -24.62 -8.71
C ALA A 170 -9.69 -23.16 -8.42
N HIS A 171 -8.96 -22.19 -8.96
CA HIS A 171 -9.22 -20.76 -8.76
C HIS A 171 -9.97 -20.12 -9.94
N ALA A 172 -10.27 -20.89 -10.99
CA ALA A 172 -10.81 -20.36 -12.25
C ALA A 172 -12.16 -19.63 -12.11
N GLN A 173 -12.99 -20.03 -11.14
CA GLN A 173 -14.28 -19.39 -10.88
C GLN A 173 -14.22 -18.25 -9.86
N ARG A 174 -13.07 -18.01 -9.22
CA ARG A 174 -12.88 -16.92 -8.27
C ARG A 174 -12.75 -15.58 -9.01
N THR A 175 -13.07 -14.50 -8.34
CA THR A 175 -12.94 -13.13 -8.86
C THR A 175 -11.47 -12.70 -8.87
N VAL A 176 -11.03 -12.07 -9.96
CA VAL A 176 -9.75 -11.34 -10.02
C VAL A 176 -9.83 -10.19 -9.02
N SER A 177 -9.10 -10.32 -7.92
CA SER A 177 -9.25 -9.50 -6.73
C SER A 177 -8.18 -8.41 -6.61
N LEU A 178 -7.07 -8.57 -7.33
CA LEU A 178 -5.94 -7.65 -7.40
C LEU A 178 -5.43 -7.58 -8.85
N VAL A 179 -5.18 -6.38 -9.34
CA VAL A 179 -4.41 -6.20 -10.58
C VAL A 179 -3.37 -5.12 -10.33
N GLY A 180 -2.13 -5.35 -10.72
CA GLY A 180 -1.09 -4.36 -10.53
C GLY A 180 0.24 -4.72 -11.17
N ALA A 181 1.20 -3.86 -10.89
CA ALA A 181 2.57 -4.01 -11.32
C ALA A 181 3.53 -3.35 -10.32
N SER A 182 4.82 -3.51 -10.57
CA SER A 182 5.88 -2.84 -9.82
C SER A 182 6.23 -1.47 -10.43
N PHE A 183 7.38 -0.93 -10.04
CA PHE A 183 8.02 0.27 -10.57
C PHE A 183 9.35 -0.05 -11.26
N VAL A 184 9.85 0.91 -12.03
CA VAL A 184 11.24 0.99 -12.50
C VAL A 184 11.89 2.25 -11.96
N GLY A 185 13.23 2.29 -11.91
CA GLY A 185 13.99 3.48 -11.50
C GLY A 185 14.58 3.35 -10.10
N GLU A 186 14.39 4.37 -9.26
CA GLU A 186 14.94 4.38 -7.89
C GLU A 186 14.31 3.27 -7.04
N LEU A 187 15.06 2.74 -6.07
CA LEU A 187 14.56 1.70 -5.15
C LEU A 187 13.31 2.21 -4.40
N SER A 188 12.40 1.31 -4.03
CA SER A 188 11.25 1.70 -3.19
C SER A 188 11.71 2.17 -1.80
N VAL A 189 12.84 1.63 -1.34
CA VAL A 189 13.48 2.00 -0.09
C VAL A 189 14.87 2.59 -0.31
N ASP A 190 15.14 3.75 0.29
CA ASP A 190 16.42 4.46 0.17
C ASP A 190 17.51 3.83 1.04
N VAL A 191 17.96 2.63 0.64
CA VAL A 191 19.06 1.86 1.24
C VAL A 191 20.29 1.78 0.32
N GLY A 192 20.25 2.45 -0.84
CA GLY A 192 21.34 2.42 -1.82
C GLY A 192 22.65 3.00 -1.30
N GLU A 193 22.59 4.02 -0.43
CA GLU A 193 23.79 4.58 0.21
C GLU A 193 24.48 3.55 1.11
N ILE A 194 23.72 2.74 1.87
CA ILE A 194 24.28 1.69 2.73
C ILE A 194 25.07 0.69 1.87
N GLN A 195 24.52 0.30 0.72
CA GLN A 195 25.19 -0.60 -0.22
C GLN A 195 26.50 -0.01 -0.77
N GLN A 196 26.51 1.29 -1.06
CA GLN A 196 27.71 1.98 -1.57
C GLN A 196 28.80 2.12 -0.50
N LEU A 197 28.40 2.35 0.75
CA LEU A 197 29.32 2.50 1.89
C LEU A 197 29.91 1.16 2.32
N ASP A 198 29.07 0.14 2.51
CA ASP A 198 29.51 -1.19 2.93
C ASP A 198 28.50 -2.28 2.51
N PRO A 199 28.81 -3.07 1.46
CA PRO A 199 27.94 -4.16 0.99
C PRO A 199 27.64 -5.24 2.03
N ALA A 200 28.53 -5.47 2.99
CA ALA A 200 28.28 -6.43 4.06
C ALA A 200 27.26 -5.88 5.06
N VAL A 201 27.37 -4.60 5.42
CA VAL A 201 26.36 -3.93 6.24
C VAL A 201 25.01 -3.89 5.53
N TYR A 202 24.98 -3.61 4.23
CA TYR A 202 23.75 -3.67 3.45
C TYR A 202 23.08 -5.05 3.54
N HIS A 203 23.86 -6.12 3.34
CA HIS A 203 23.36 -7.48 3.48
C HIS A 203 22.79 -7.73 4.89
N ASP A 204 23.51 -7.33 5.94
CA ASP A 204 23.08 -7.53 7.33
C ASP A 204 21.79 -6.77 7.65
N VAL A 205 21.67 -5.52 7.19
CA VAL A 205 20.48 -4.66 7.42
C VAL A 205 19.28 -5.20 6.67
N VAL A 206 19.40 -5.49 5.38
CA VAL A 206 18.27 -5.98 4.57
C VAL A 206 17.83 -7.38 5.01
N SER A 207 18.76 -8.22 5.49
CA SER A 207 18.44 -9.53 6.04
C SER A 207 17.51 -9.50 7.26
N LEU A 208 17.37 -8.35 7.94
CA LEU A 208 16.47 -8.19 9.10
C LEU A 208 14.99 -8.27 8.73
N TRP A 209 14.65 -8.19 7.44
CA TRP A 209 13.29 -8.46 6.96
C TRP A 209 12.92 -9.95 7.11
N ALA A 210 13.88 -10.85 6.86
CA ALA A 210 13.63 -12.28 6.89
C ALA A 210 13.37 -12.82 8.31
N PRO A 211 12.48 -13.82 8.47
CA PRO A 211 12.37 -14.58 9.71
C PRO A 211 13.70 -15.16 10.20
N ARG A 212 13.87 -15.26 11.52
CA ARG A 212 15.06 -15.88 12.14
C ARG A 212 15.34 -17.30 11.66
N ALA A 213 14.29 -18.06 11.36
CA ALA A 213 14.39 -19.46 10.93
C ALA A 213 14.81 -19.64 9.45
N TRP A 214 14.83 -18.58 8.64
CA TRP A 214 15.20 -18.70 7.23
C TRP A 214 16.67 -19.08 7.04
N SER A 215 16.92 -19.90 6.02
CA SER A 215 18.27 -20.28 5.62
C SER A 215 19.04 -19.08 5.07
N ASP A 216 20.38 -19.12 5.18
CA ASP A 216 21.24 -18.06 4.64
C ASP A 216 21.09 -17.89 3.11
N GLU A 217 20.77 -18.96 2.38
CA GLU A 217 20.54 -18.88 0.94
C GLU A 217 19.25 -18.12 0.62
N ALA A 218 18.17 -18.42 1.35
CA ALA A 218 16.90 -17.69 1.20
C ALA A 218 17.07 -16.21 1.55
N ARG A 219 17.86 -15.89 2.59
CA ARG A 219 18.19 -14.50 2.93
C ARG A 219 18.99 -13.81 1.84
N ARG A 220 19.99 -14.46 1.26
CA ARG A 220 20.75 -13.91 0.13
C ARG A 220 19.86 -13.59 -1.06
N GLN A 221 18.91 -14.49 -1.36
CA GLN A 221 17.94 -14.27 -2.44
C GLN A 221 17.02 -13.08 -2.13
N LEU A 222 16.50 -12.99 -0.90
CA LEU A 222 15.70 -11.83 -0.46
C LEU A 222 16.49 -10.53 -0.62
N VAL A 223 17.73 -10.48 -0.13
CA VAL A 223 18.59 -9.28 -0.21
C VAL A 223 18.85 -8.87 -1.66
N ALA A 224 18.99 -9.83 -2.58
CA ALA A 224 19.22 -9.55 -3.99
C ALA A 224 18.01 -8.96 -4.72
N GLU A 225 16.79 -9.23 -4.23
CA GLU A 225 15.54 -8.82 -4.87
C GLU A 225 14.84 -7.65 -4.14
N ALA A 226 15.08 -7.50 -2.84
CA ALA A 226 14.39 -6.53 -2.01
C ALA A 226 14.53 -5.10 -2.55
N PHE A 227 13.39 -4.41 -2.65
CA PHE A 227 13.29 -2.99 -3.00
C PHE A 227 13.69 -2.62 -4.44
N THR A 228 14.04 -3.57 -5.31
CA THR A 228 14.48 -3.28 -6.68
C THR A 228 13.34 -3.06 -7.66
N GLY A 229 12.11 -3.40 -7.27
CA GLY A 229 10.95 -3.40 -8.14
C GLY A 229 11.17 -4.27 -9.39
N ALA A 230 10.73 -3.79 -10.55
CA ALA A 230 10.96 -4.42 -11.85
C ALA A 230 12.30 -4.02 -12.50
N GLY A 231 13.21 -3.39 -11.76
CA GLY A 231 14.52 -2.98 -12.26
C GLY A 231 14.48 -1.68 -13.06
N THR A 232 15.12 -1.66 -14.23
CA THR A 232 15.33 -0.42 -15.02
C THR A 232 14.87 -0.54 -16.48
N ASP A 233 14.24 -1.64 -16.84
CA ASP A 233 13.88 -1.91 -18.23
C ASP A 233 12.74 -1.00 -18.68
N LEU A 234 12.92 -0.35 -19.85
CA LEU A 234 11.90 0.49 -20.45
C LEU A 234 10.75 -0.37 -21.01
N PHE A 235 9.53 0.13 -20.89
CA PHE A 235 8.36 -0.46 -21.50
C PHE A 235 8.48 -0.50 -23.03
N THR A 236 8.27 -1.68 -23.63
CA THR A 236 8.34 -1.88 -25.09
C THR A 236 7.05 -2.44 -25.69
N HIS A 237 6.32 -3.25 -24.94
CA HIS A 237 5.06 -3.86 -25.34
C HIS A 237 4.32 -4.36 -24.10
N ASP A 238 3.01 -4.57 -24.22
CA ASP A 238 2.21 -5.15 -23.15
C ASP A 238 2.54 -6.61 -22.90
N HIS A 239 2.72 -6.95 -21.62
CA HIS A 239 2.76 -8.30 -21.10
C HIS A 239 1.99 -8.37 -19.78
N SER A 240 1.10 -9.34 -19.66
CA SER A 240 0.36 -9.60 -18.42
C SER A 240 0.13 -11.08 -18.18
N THR A 241 0.10 -11.47 -16.90
CA THR A 241 -0.07 -12.85 -16.46
C THR A 241 -1.22 -12.95 -15.46
N VAL A 242 -2.20 -13.80 -15.73
CA VAL A 242 -3.27 -14.14 -14.75
C VAL A 242 -2.87 -15.34 -13.91
N GLY A 243 -3.09 -15.27 -12.59
CA GLY A 243 -2.73 -16.34 -11.66
C GLY A 243 -2.75 -15.84 -10.21
N LEU A 244 -2.00 -16.50 -9.33
CA LEU A 244 -1.66 -15.90 -8.04
C LEU A 244 -0.52 -14.90 -8.25
N VAL A 245 -0.73 -13.66 -7.79
CA VAL A 245 0.27 -12.60 -7.90
C VAL A 245 1.18 -12.67 -6.69
N ASP A 246 2.47 -12.87 -6.95
CA ASP A 246 3.52 -12.80 -5.94
C ASP A 246 3.56 -11.38 -5.32
N PRO A 247 3.38 -11.23 -4.00
CA PRO A 247 3.45 -9.92 -3.33
C PRO A 247 4.75 -9.16 -3.57
N MET A 248 5.85 -9.86 -3.90
CA MET A 248 7.14 -9.23 -4.23
C MET A 248 7.21 -8.61 -5.63
N ARG A 249 6.21 -8.83 -6.48
CA ARG A 249 6.20 -8.40 -7.89
C ARG A 249 5.25 -7.24 -8.17
N VAL A 250 4.56 -6.74 -7.14
CA VAL A 250 3.60 -5.64 -7.22
C VAL A 250 3.89 -4.66 -6.08
N ASP A 251 3.73 -3.36 -6.35
CA ASP A 251 3.97 -2.32 -5.36
C ASP A 251 2.71 -1.48 -5.15
N MET A 252 2.56 -0.96 -3.92
CA MET A 252 1.36 -0.20 -3.53
C MET A 252 1.17 1.10 -4.33
N CYS A 253 2.24 1.58 -4.98
CA CYS A 253 2.20 2.74 -5.87
C CYS A 253 1.58 2.44 -7.25
N ASN A 254 1.32 1.16 -7.58
CA ASN A 254 0.81 0.74 -8.89
C ASN A 254 -0.07 -0.51 -8.77
N ILE A 255 -1.15 -0.39 -8.00
CA ILE A 255 -2.04 -1.49 -7.65
C ILE A 255 -3.51 -1.09 -7.68
N SER A 256 -4.36 -2.07 -7.97
CA SER A 256 -5.80 -1.97 -7.82
C SER A 256 -6.37 -3.16 -7.06
N PHE A 257 -7.39 -2.88 -6.25
CA PHE A 257 -8.12 -3.86 -5.45
C PHE A 257 -9.59 -3.86 -5.81
N HIS A 258 -10.17 -5.05 -5.95
CA HIS A 258 -11.61 -5.21 -6.03
C HIS A 258 -12.25 -4.92 -4.67
N ARG A 259 -13.47 -4.39 -4.66
CA ARG A 259 -14.19 -4.03 -3.43
C ARG A 259 -14.29 -5.17 -2.42
N ASP A 260 -14.42 -6.41 -2.87
CA ASP A 260 -14.52 -7.56 -1.97
C ASP A 260 -13.26 -7.75 -1.10
N VAL A 261 -12.12 -7.18 -1.49
CA VAL A 261 -10.89 -7.16 -0.68
C VAL A 261 -10.91 -5.96 0.27
N TYR A 262 -10.95 -4.74 -0.27
CA TYR A 262 -10.76 -3.54 0.54
C TYR A 262 -11.94 -3.24 1.48
N GLU A 263 -13.15 -3.70 1.15
CA GLU A 263 -14.32 -3.62 2.04
C GLU A 263 -14.25 -4.64 3.17
N SER A 264 -13.44 -5.70 3.03
CA SER A 264 -13.36 -6.79 4.01
C SER A 264 -12.30 -6.54 5.07
N VAL A 265 -11.10 -6.08 4.69
CA VAL A 265 -9.98 -5.90 5.62
C VAL A 265 -9.25 -4.57 5.33
N PRO A 266 -9.00 -3.72 6.33
CA PRO A 266 -8.21 -2.50 6.19
C PRO A 266 -6.72 -2.81 6.13
N LEU A 267 -5.91 -1.77 5.91
CA LEU A 267 -4.46 -1.82 6.05
C LEU A 267 -3.99 -1.42 7.47
N PRO A 268 -2.82 -1.90 7.91
CA PRO A 268 -2.23 -1.51 9.19
C PRO A 268 -2.04 0.02 9.30
N PRO A 269 -2.61 0.68 10.32
CA PRO A 269 -2.57 2.14 10.46
C PRO A 269 -1.24 2.68 11.02
N ALA A 270 -0.25 1.80 11.27
CA ALA A 270 1.03 2.12 11.89
C ALA A 270 1.67 3.41 11.34
N THR A 271 2.05 4.32 12.24
CA THR A 271 2.73 5.56 11.85
C THR A 271 4.24 5.36 11.78
N ASP A 272 4.90 6.22 11.01
CA ASP A 272 6.36 6.27 10.94
C ASP A 272 6.98 4.89 10.65
N THR A 273 6.38 4.16 9.73
CA THR A 273 6.92 2.93 9.14
C THR A 273 6.73 2.94 7.62
N ILE A 274 7.31 1.96 6.95
CA ILE A 274 7.20 1.71 5.50
C ILE A 274 6.77 0.25 5.29
N GLY A 275 6.18 -0.06 4.14
CA GLY A 275 5.87 -1.44 3.74
C GLY A 275 4.69 -2.10 4.49
N SER A 276 4.16 -1.48 5.55
CA SER A 276 3.01 -2.04 6.29
C SER A 276 1.72 -2.06 5.44
N ASP A 277 1.63 -1.20 4.42
CA ASP A 277 0.51 -1.13 3.49
C ASP A 277 0.48 -2.28 2.45
N TYR A 278 1.46 -3.20 2.48
CA TYR A 278 1.53 -4.37 1.59
C TYR A 278 0.69 -5.56 2.12
N PHE A 279 0.10 -5.44 3.31
CA PHE A 279 -0.63 -6.52 3.98
C PHE A 279 -1.70 -7.18 3.09
N LEU A 280 -2.46 -6.39 2.33
CA LEU A 280 -3.52 -6.93 1.47
C LEU A 280 -2.99 -7.75 0.29
N MET A 281 -1.77 -7.52 -0.17
CA MET A 281 -1.14 -8.35 -1.21
C MET A 281 -0.91 -9.77 -0.69
N HIS A 282 -0.37 -9.90 0.52
CA HIS A 282 -0.21 -11.18 1.20
C HIS A 282 -1.55 -11.86 1.46
N LEU A 283 -2.54 -11.13 1.99
CA LEU A 283 -3.88 -11.69 2.22
C LEU A 283 -4.51 -12.24 0.93
N VAL A 284 -4.43 -11.50 -0.19
CA VAL A 284 -4.96 -11.94 -1.49
C VAL A 284 -4.22 -13.18 -1.98
N HIS A 285 -2.89 -13.17 -1.93
CA HIS A 285 -2.06 -14.29 -2.36
C HIS A 285 -2.35 -15.55 -1.53
N ASP A 286 -2.28 -15.45 -0.21
CA ASP A 286 -2.38 -16.58 0.70
C ASP A 286 -3.80 -17.13 0.81
N ALA A 287 -4.83 -16.31 0.57
CA ALA A 287 -6.22 -16.77 0.44
C ALA A 287 -6.51 -17.44 -0.91
N GLY A 288 -5.52 -17.55 -1.81
CA GLY A 288 -5.69 -18.13 -3.14
C GLY A 288 -6.62 -17.33 -4.04
N LEU A 289 -6.73 -16.01 -3.85
CA LEU A 289 -7.53 -15.14 -4.69
C LEU A 289 -6.72 -14.77 -5.96
N PRO A 290 -7.26 -15.00 -7.17
CA PRO A 290 -6.56 -14.66 -8.41
C PRO A 290 -6.31 -13.16 -8.53
N GLY A 291 -5.22 -12.83 -9.23
CA GLY A 291 -4.89 -11.50 -9.69
C GLY A 291 -4.31 -11.50 -11.10
N VAL A 292 -3.99 -10.30 -11.57
CA VAL A 292 -3.21 -10.09 -12.81
C VAL A 292 -1.99 -9.24 -12.50
N LEU A 293 -0.82 -9.73 -12.91
CA LEU A 293 0.43 -8.99 -12.92
C LEU A 293 0.64 -8.43 -14.33
N HIS A 294 0.92 -7.15 -14.49
CA HIS A 294 1.27 -6.55 -15.79
C HIS A 294 2.63 -5.85 -15.77
N ASN A 295 3.18 -5.54 -16.94
CA ASN A 295 4.49 -4.89 -17.08
C ASN A 295 4.41 -3.37 -17.33
N ARG A 296 3.21 -2.77 -17.27
CA ARG A 296 3.04 -1.30 -17.23
C ARG A 296 3.50 -0.75 -15.87
N HIS A 297 4.80 -0.85 -15.62
CA HIS A 297 5.45 -0.32 -14.42
C HIS A 297 5.45 1.20 -14.44
N ILE A 298 5.34 1.84 -13.28
CA ILE A 298 5.54 3.28 -13.12
C ILE A 298 7.02 3.59 -12.89
N VAL A 299 7.43 4.83 -13.12
CA VAL A 299 8.78 5.30 -12.83
C VAL A 299 8.80 5.90 -11.44
N ASN A 300 9.53 5.29 -10.52
CA ASN A 300 9.71 5.76 -9.15
C ASN A 300 10.89 6.72 -9.05
N PHE A 301 10.75 7.78 -8.24
CA PHE A 301 11.83 8.74 -8.00
C PHE A 301 11.82 9.26 -6.56
N TYR A 302 13.00 9.63 -6.04
CA TYR A 302 13.10 10.26 -4.72
C TYR A 302 12.81 11.76 -4.78
N THR A 303 12.05 12.25 -3.80
CA THR A 303 11.87 13.68 -3.56
C THR A 303 13.03 14.27 -2.76
N GLY A 304 13.28 15.58 -2.91
CA GLY A 304 14.42 16.25 -2.28
C GLY A 304 14.42 16.22 -0.74
N GLU A 305 13.24 16.12 -0.12
CA GLU A 305 13.08 16.06 1.35
C GLU A 305 13.89 14.92 1.97
N ARG A 306 13.92 13.74 1.32
CA ARG A 306 14.64 12.54 1.81
C ARG A 306 16.14 12.77 1.97
N ARG A 307 16.70 13.77 1.26
CA ARG A 307 18.13 14.11 1.28
C ARG A 307 18.53 15.10 2.37
N THR A 308 17.57 15.63 3.13
CA THR A 308 17.85 16.50 4.28
C THR A 308 18.22 15.67 5.51
N ASP A 309 18.92 16.25 6.49
CA ASP A 309 19.27 15.52 7.73
C ASP A 309 18.02 15.06 8.50
N ALA A 310 17.01 15.92 8.61
CA ALA A 310 15.73 15.57 9.23
C ALA A 310 15.00 14.46 8.46
N GLY A 311 15.00 14.55 7.12
CA GLY A 311 14.43 13.54 6.24
C GLY A 311 15.13 12.19 6.38
N PHE A 312 16.47 12.18 6.43
CA PHE A 312 17.27 10.99 6.67
C PHE A 312 16.93 10.34 8.01
N MET A 313 16.90 11.10 9.11
CA MET A 313 16.61 10.57 10.44
C MET A 313 15.19 9.99 10.51
N ALA A 314 14.19 10.69 9.96
CA ALA A 314 12.82 10.21 9.89
C ALA A 314 12.71 8.93 9.05
N TYR A 315 13.45 8.87 7.94
CA TYR A 315 13.42 7.71 7.05
C TYR A 315 14.06 6.47 7.67
N GLN A 316 15.22 6.62 8.32
CA GLN A 316 15.86 5.53 9.04
C GLN A 316 14.98 5.02 10.19
N LEU A 317 14.27 5.90 10.89
CA LEU A 317 13.28 5.49 11.90
C LEU A 317 12.18 4.62 11.30
N ARG A 318 11.65 5.00 10.12
CA ARG A 318 10.65 4.21 9.41
C ARG A 318 11.14 2.83 9.00
N LEU A 319 12.38 2.76 8.51
CA LEU A 319 13.04 1.51 8.15
C LEU A 319 13.24 0.60 9.37
N VAL A 320 13.68 1.15 10.50
CA VAL A 320 13.77 0.39 11.76
C VAL A 320 12.40 -0.13 12.19
N LYS A 321 11.36 0.73 12.24
CA LYS A 321 10.01 0.29 12.61
C LYS A 321 9.48 -0.80 11.67
N PHE A 322 9.80 -0.72 10.37
CA PHE A 322 9.48 -1.78 9.41
C PHE A 322 10.15 -3.10 9.80
N PHE A 323 11.46 -3.13 10.04
CA PHE A 323 12.12 -4.37 10.45
C PHE A 323 11.56 -4.93 11.75
N LEU A 324 11.24 -4.09 12.73
CA LEU A 324 10.65 -4.53 13.99
C LEU A 324 9.22 -5.08 13.81
N SER A 325 8.42 -4.52 12.91
CA SER A 325 7.07 -5.01 12.64
C SER A 325 7.06 -6.39 11.98
N MET A 326 8.15 -6.76 11.28
CA MET A 326 8.28 -8.07 10.64
C MET A 326 8.28 -9.25 11.61
N LEU A 327 8.52 -9.06 12.91
CA LEU A 327 8.33 -10.12 13.92
C LEU A 327 6.88 -10.61 13.89
N TYR A 328 5.96 -9.64 13.85
CA TYR A 328 4.53 -9.89 13.88
C TYR A 328 4.01 -10.26 12.49
N PHE A 329 4.35 -9.48 11.47
CA PHE A 329 3.87 -9.73 10.12
C PHE A 329 4.32 -11.07 9.55
N ASN A 330 5.58 -11.48 9.75
CA ASN A 330 6.03 -12.79 9.26
C ASN A 330 5.22 -13.94 9.89
N SER A 331 4.88 -13.85 11.17
CA SER A 331 4.02 -14.85 11.82
C SER A 331 2.60 -14.84 11.26
N VAL A 332 2.04 -13.64 11.00
CA VAL A 332 0.71 -13.54 10.38
C VAL A 332 0.71 -14.10 8.96
N TYR A 333 1.73 -13.80 8.16
CA TYR A 333 1.87 -14.28 6.78
C TYR A 333 2.02 -15.79 6.72
N GLU A 334 2.87 -16.38 7.56
CA GLU A 334 3.02 -17.84 7.67
C GLU A 334 1.67 -18.51 7.98
N ARG A 335 0.92 -17.97 8.95
CA ARG A 335 -0.37 -18.54 9.35
C ARG A 335 -1.48 -18.29 8.35
N MET A 336 -1.45 -17.19 7.60
CA MET A 336 -2.36 -16.99 6.47
C MET A 336 -2.08 -18.02 5.38
N ALA A 337 -0.81 -18.26 5.04
CA ALA A 337 -0.43 -19.29 4.08
C ALA A 337 -0.87 -20.70 4.52
N GLU A 338 -0.77 -21.02 5.82
CA GLU A 338 -1.30 -22.28 6.38
C GLU A 338 -2.83 -22.36 6.31
N ALA A 339 -3.52 -21.24 6.56
CA ALA A 339 -4.98 -21.15 6.56
C ALA A 339 -5.58 -21.28 5.15
N GLY A 340 -4.88 -20.79 4.12
CA GLY A 340 -5.28 -20.89 2.72
C GLY A 340 -6.74 -20.45 2.48
N ASP A 341 -7.51 -21.31 1.83
CA ASP A 341 -8.93 -21.10 1.52
C ASP A 341 -9.82 -20.84 2.75
N SER A 342 -9.41 -21.25 3.96
CA SER A 342 -10.18 -20.97 5.18
C SER A 342 -10.24 -19.48 5.53
N LEU A 343 -9.36 -18.67 4.93
CA LEU A 343 -9.41 -17.21 5.00
C LEU A 343 -10.63 -16.62 4.29
N LEU A 344 -11.36 -17.41 3.50
CA LEU A 344 -12.48 -16.94 2.69
C LEU A 344 -13.85 -17.39 3.26
N ASP A 345 -14.85 -16.50 3.13
CA ASP A 345 -16.25 -16.80 3.40
C ASP A 345 -16.91 -17.61 2.28
N ASP A 346 -18.18 -18.00 2.45
CA ASP A 346 -18.92 -18.77 1.45
C ASP A 346 -19.14 -18.02 0.12
N ARG A 347 -18.87 -16.71 0.10
CA ARG A 347 -18.91 -15.84 -1.07
C ARG A 347 -17.51 -15.54 -1.61
N LEU A 348 -16.48 -16.25 -1.13
CA LEU A 348 -15.08 -16.08 -1.51
C LEU A 348 -14.50 -14.71 -1.15
N ARG A 349 -14.96 -14.11 -0.04
CA ARG A 349 -14.44 -12.83 0.48
C ARG A 349 -13.61 -13.05 1.74
N PRO A 350 -12.55 -12.26 1.99
CA PRO A 350 -11.75 -12.41 3.19
C PRO A 350 -12.56 -12.33 4.50
N ARG A 351 -12.29 -13.23 5.44
CA ARG A 351 -12.91 -13.28 6.78
C ARG A 351 -12.16 -12.34 7.73
N ALA A 352 -12.68 -11.13 7.91
CA ALA A 352 -12.10 -10.13 8.81
C ALA A 352 -11.83 -10.67 10.23
N ASP A 353 -12.75 -11.45 10.82
CA ASP A 353 -12.58 -12.00 12.17
C ASP A 353 -11.39 -12.96 12.27
N THR A 354 -11.22 -13.84 11.28
CA THR A 354 -10.08 -14.76 11.21
C THR A 354 -8.77 -14.00 11.08
N VAL A 355 -8.73 -12.98 10.20
CA VAL A 355 -7.53 -12.15 10.03
C VAL A 355 -7.21 -11.37 11.31
N ALA A 356 -8.22 -10.79 11.98
CA ALA A 356 -8.04 -10.09 13.25
C ALA A 356 -7.51 -10.99 14.37
N GLU A 357 -7.94 -12.26 14.40
CA GLU A 357 -7.44 -13.26 15.34
C GLU A 357 -5.96 -13.57 15.10
N LEU A 358 -5.55 -13.81 13.85
CA LEU A 358 -4.15 -14.03 13.50
C LEU A 358 -3.27 -12.84 13.92
N VAL A 359 -3.71 -11.61 13.63
CA VAL A 359 -3.00 -10.39 14.03
C VAL A 359 -2.90 -10.28 15.55
N ARG A 360 -4.01 -10.48 16.28
CA ARG A 360 -4.02 -10.39 17.75
C ARG A 360 -3.14 -11.45 18.40
N GLU A 361 -3.10 -12.64 17.84
CA GLU A 361 -2.25 -13.72 18.35
C GLU A 361 -0.76 -13.41 18.17
N SER A 362 -0.38 -12.72 17.10
CA SER A 362 1.01 -12.28 16.88
C SER A 362 1.50 -11.34 18.00
N CYS A 363 0.62 -10.56 18.63
CA CYS A 363 1.01 -9.63 19.71
C CYS A 363 1.54 -10.32 20.98
N TRP A 364 1.38 -11.65 21.11
CA TRP A 364 1.89 -12.44 22.24
C TRP A 364 3.27 -13.08 21.99
N LEU A 365 3.88 -12.81 20.84
CA LEU A 365 5.22 -13.30 20.53
C LEU A 365 6.26 -12.70 21.49
N ASP A 366 7.29 -13.49 21.80
CA ASP A 366 8.42 -13.02 22.57
C ASP A 366 9.24 -12.01 21.74
N ARG A 367 9.73 -10.96 22.41
CA ARG A 367 10.37 -9.81 21.74
C ARG A 367 11.87 -9.99 21.52
N GLU A 368 12.47 -11.12 21.93
CA GLU A 368 13.92 -11.37 21.82
C GLU A 368 14.45 -11.15 20.39
N GLU A 369 13.70 -11.59 19.37
CA GLU A 369 14.10 -11.39 17.97
C GLU A 369 14.20 -9.91 17.61
N ASN A 370 13.28 -9.07 18.09
CA ASN A 370 13.33 -7.63 17.85
C ASN A 370 14.44 -6.94 18.64
N GLU A 371 14.75 -7.40 19.86
CA GLU A 371 15.92 -6.93 20.61
C GLU A 371 17.24 -7.30 19.90
N GLU A 372 17.31 -8.47 19.27
CA GLU A 372 18.42 -8.87 18.39
C GLU A 372 18.54 -7.96 17.16
N ARG A 373 17.42 -7.65 16.49
CA ARG A 373 17.38 -6.73 15.34
C ARG A 373 17.89 -5.34 15.70
N LEU A 374 17.44 -4.77 16.83
CA LEU A 374 17.94 -3.48 17.33
C LEU A 374 19.45 -3.50 17.57
N ARG A 375 19.97 -4.56 18.21
CA ARG A 375 21.41 -4.73 18.42
C ARG A 375 22.18 -4.88 17.12
N SER A 376 21.59 -5.51 16.10
CA SER A 376 22.20 -5.64 14.77
C SER A 376 22.28 -4.28 14.08
N LEU A 377 21.18 -3.52 14.06
CA LEU A 377 21.13 -2.17 13.50
C LEU A 377 22.13 -1.22 14.16
N ASP A 378 22.23 -1.22 15.50
CA ASP A 378 23.21 -0.39 16.22
C ASP A 378 24.64 -0.69 15.77
N ARG A 379 25.04 -1.97 15.70
CA ARG A 379 26.38 -2.36 15.23
C ARG A 379 26.62 -1.95 13.77
N SER A 380 25.68 -2.28 12.89
CA SER A 380 25.72 -1.98 11.46
C SER A 380 25.87 -0.48 11.21
N TYR A 381 25.08 0.34 11.88
CA TYR A 381 25.09 1.79 11.67
C TYR A 381 26.31 2.46 12.28
N ARG A 382 26.82 1.97 13.42
CA ARG A 382 28.10 2.43 13.95
C ARG A 382 29.28 2.12 13.03
N GLN A 383 29.24 0.98 12.33
CA GLN A 383 30.25 0.61 11.35
C GLN A 383 30.26 1.54 10.13
N LEU A 384 29.08 1.98 9.66
CA LEU A 384 28.97 2.94 8.55
C LEU A 384 29.57 4.32 8.88
N GLY A 385 29.51 4.74 10.14
CA GLY A 385 30.06 6.03 10.57
C GLY A 385 29.18 7.24 10.21
N GLY A 386 29.68 8.44 10.49
CA GLY A 386 29.01 9.70 10.14
C GLY A 386 27.60 9.81 10.70
N ARG A 387 26.64 10.22 9.85
CA ARG A 387 25.21 10.38 10.22
C ARG A 387 24.55 9.09 10.73
N TYR A 388 25.09 7.92 10.39
CA TYR A 388 24.56 6.65 10.88
C TYR A 388 24.91 6.40 12.36
N VAL A 389 26.05 6.90 12.85
CA VAL A 389 26.39 6.83 14.28
C VAL A 389 25.45 7.72 15.10
N GLU A 390 25.16 8.92 14.61
CA GLU A 390 24.21 9.83 15.25
C GLU A 390 22.80 9.20 15.34
N PHE A 391 22.34 8.56 14.27
CA PHE A 391 21.09 7.82 14.30
C PHE A 391 21.15 6.59 15.23
N ALA A 392 22.28 5.88 15.31
CA ALA A 392 22.45 4.75 16.23
C ALA A 392 22.34 5.18 17.70
N ASP A 393 22.84 6.37 18.06
CA ASP A 393 22.69 6.93 19.40
C ASP A 393 21.22 7.27 19.73
N GLU A 394 20.49 7.84 18.77
CA GLU A 394 19.04 8.06 18.88
C GLU A 394 18.26 6.74 19.00
N LEU A 395 18.64 5.73 18.22
CA LEU A 395 18.03 4.41 18.26
C LEU A 395 18.22 3.75 19.62
N ALA A 396 19.43 3.81 20.18
CA ALA A 396 19.73 3.28 21.51
C ALA A 396 18.88 3.95 22.60
N ALA A 397 18.62 5.26 22.49
CA ALA A 397 17.77 5.99 23.43
C ALA A 397 16.28 5.65 23.32
N ARG A 398 15.82 5.17 22.14
CA ARG A 398 14.39 4.93 21.84
C ARG A 398 14.01 3.45 21.77
N GLY A 399 14.97 2.52 21.83
CA GLY A 399 14.77 1.09 21.60
C GLY A 399 13.55 0.50 22.30
N ASP A 400 13.48 0.59 23.63
CA ASP A 400 12.36 0.05 24.42
C ASP A 400 11.00 0.65 24.03
N ARG A 401 10.99 1.95 23.71
CA ARG A 401 9.78 2.63 23.26
C ARG A 401 9.34 2.08 21.91
N LEU A 402 10.27 1.91 20.95
CA LEU A 402 9.95 1.37 19.63
C LEU A 402 9.42 -0.06 19.71
N LEU A 403 9.96 -0.91 20.58
CA LEU A 403 9.46 -2.27 20.80
C LEU A 403 8.01 -2.28 21.28
N ASN A 404 7.63 -1.34 22.14
CA ASN A 404 6.24 -1.18 22.58
C ASN A 404 5.35 -0.62 21.47
N GLU A 405 5.83 0.38 20.74
CA GLU A 405 5.08 0.99 19.63
C GLU A 405 4.74 -0.01 18.54
N VAL A 406 5.69 -0.85 18.10
CA VAL A 406 5.39 -1.83 17.03
C VAL A 406 4.43 -2.94 17.47
N GLN A 407 4.38 -3.27 18.76
CA GLN A 407 3.35 -4.17 19.27
C GLN A 407 1.99 -3.46 19.29
N GLN A 408 1.95 -2.22 19.79
CA GLN A 408 0.72 -1.43 19.83
C GLN A 408 0.15 -1.22 18.42
N ASP A 409 1.00 -0.99 17.42
CA ASP A 409 0.60 -0.89 16.01
C ASP A 409 -0.18 -2.12 15.54
N MET A 410 0.21 -3.32 15.99
CA MET A 410 -0.50 -4.58 15.67
C MET A 410 -1.80 -4.75 16.46
N GLU A 411 -1.82 -4.35 17.73
CA GLU A 411 -3.04 -4.35 18.54
C GLU A 411 -4.09 -3.39 17.98
N ASP A 412 -3.66 -2.21 17.56
CA ASP A 412 -4.48 -1.18 16.92
C ASP A 412 -4.96 -1.64 15.53
N PHE A 413 -4.11 -2.36 14.79
CA PHE A 413 -4.53 -2.98 13.54
C PHE A 413 -5.64 -4.03 13.76
N ALA A 414 -5.49 -4.92 14.75
CA ALA A 414 -6.53 -5.89 15.09
C ALA A 414 -7.85 -5.21 15.50
N LEU A 415 -7.78 -4.12 16.26
CA LEU A 415 -8.95 -3.30 16.60
C LEU A 415 -9.61 -2.71 15.35
N LEU A 416 -8.83 -2.15 14.43
CA LEU A 416 -9.33 -1.54 13.20
C LEU A 416 -10.03 -2.57 12.30
N ILE A 417 -9.47 -3.78 12.16
CA ILE A 417 -10.11 -4.87 11.39
C ILE A 417 -11.51 -5.17 11.95
N GLN A 418 -11.65 -5.24 13.28
CA GLN A 418 -12.95 -5.52 13.91
C GLN A 418 -13.99 -4.40 13.71
N ALA A 419 -13.53 -3.15 13.67
CA ALA A 419 -14.40 -2.00 13.43
C ALA A 419 -14.74 -1.78 11.94
N TRP A 420 -14.05 -2.48 11.03
CA TRP A 420 -14.06 -2.18 9.60
C TRP A 420 -15.41 -2.43 8.92
N GLY A 421 -16.02 -3.60 9.14
CA GLY A 421 -17.30 -3.97 8.54
C GLY A 421 -18.42 -2.94 8.81
N PRO A 422 -18.64 -2.53 10.08
CA PRO A 422 -19.54 -1.43 10.40
C PRO A 422 -19.23 -0.11 9.67
N LEU A 423 -17.96 0.30 9.63
CA LEU A 423 -17.53 1.54 8.95
C LEU A 423 -17.81 1.50 7.44
N ILE A 424 -17.51 0.39 6.78
CA ILE A 424 -17.77 0.21 5.35
C ILE A 424 -19.27 0.26 5.07
N ARG A 425 -20.08 -0.42 5.87
CA ARG A 425 -21.55 -0.42 5.70
C ARG A 425 -22.11 0.99 5.77
N VAL A 426 -21.77 1.76 6.82
CA VAL A 426 -22.28 3.13 6.93
C VAL A 426 -21.72 4.05 5.85
N SER A 427 -20.49 3.80 5.39
CA SER A 427 -19.93 4.54 4.27
C SER A 427 -20.76 4.35 3.00
N ARG A 428 -21.10 3.10 2.65
CA ARG A 428 -21.98 2.80 1.49
C ARG A 428 -23.38 3.37 1.63
N GLU A 429 -23.94 3.39 2.84
CA GLU A 429 -25.29 3.88 3.12
C GLU A 429 -25.37 5.41 3.11
N ALA A 430 -24.37 6.10 3.67
CA ALA A 430 -24.32 7.56 3.70
C ALA A 430 -24.12 8.16 2.31
N GLY A 431 -23.30 7.51 1.48
CA GLY A 431 -22.86 8.07 0.22
C GLY A 431 -21.99 9.33 0.40
N ILE A 432 -21.60 9.97 -0.70
CA ILE A 432 -21.07 11.34 -0.66
C ILE A 432 -22.17 12.27 -1.16
N HIS A 433 -22.79 13.01 -0.24
CA HIS A 433 -23.57 14.18 -0.61
C HIS A 433 -22.58 15.28 -0.98
N GLU A 434 -22.63 15.73 -2.24
CA GLU A 434 -21.82 16.86 -2.73
C GLU A 434 -21.95 18.04 -1.74
N HIS A 435 -20.83 18.47 -1.16
CA HIS A 435 -20.72 19.67 -0.34
C HIS A 435 -20.13 20.81 -1.17
#